data_AF-A0A923HMP9-F1
#
_entry.id   AF-A0A923HMP9-F1
#
_cell.length_a   1.000
_cell.length_b   1.000
_cell.length_c   1.000
_cell.angle_alpha   90.00
_cell.angle_beta   90.00
_cell.angle_gamma   90.00
#
_symmetry.space_group_name_H-M   'P 1'
#
loop_
_entity.id
_entity.type
_entity.pdbx_description
1 polymer ?
#
loop_
_entity_poly.entity_id
_entity_poly.type
_entity_poly.pdbx_seq_one_letter_code
_entity_poly.pdbx_strand_id
1 'polypeptide(L)'
;MKLFIFIVLIVCNVSVSAANNELQTVKFSMPRLSPERVVELTEKYLHKEKRIDLKNYKLGRIDFTYYSSSNGPKNIDKIGWTVEFECKPEKAVPGCDVLVGVSNDINPKFTFYPGM
;
A
#
# COMPACT_ATOMS: atom_id res chain seq x y z
N MET A 1 22.76 59.54 44.17
CA MET A 1 23.06 58.44 43.22
C MET A 1 21.91 57.46 43.21
N LYS A 2 21.09 57.44 42.15
CA LYS A 2 20.12 56.38 41.88
C LYS A 2 20.25 56.04 40.40
N LEU A 3 20.82 54.87 40.13
CA LEU A 3 21.06 54.32 38.81
C LEU A 3 19.74 53.70 38.32
N PHE A 4 19.07 54.34 37.37
CA PHE A 4 17.87 53.78 36.73
C PHE A 4 18.31 52.90 35.58
N ILE A 5 18.28 51.58 35.79
CA ILE A 5 18.52 50.58 34.76
C ILE A 5 17.21 50.41 33.99
N PHE A 6 17.14 50.96 32.77
CA PHE A 6 16.06 50.67 31.84
C PHE A 6 16.31 49.31 31.19
N ILE A 7 15.61 48.28 31.68
CA ILE A 7 15.57 46.97 31.02
C ILE A 7 14.63 47.10 29.83
N VAL A 8 15.20 47.25 28.64
CA VAL A 8 14.45 47.16 27.38
C VAL A 8 14.09 45.69 27.17
N LEU A 9 12.84 45.34 27.48
CA LEU A 9 12.22 44.08 27.07
C LEU A 9 12.04 44.11 25.55
N ILE A 10 13.02 43.55 24.83
CA ILE A 10 12.83 43.16 23.43
C ILE A 10 11.85 41.99 23.44
N VAL A 11 10.59 42.31 23.16
CA VAL A 11 9.57 41.31 22.82
C VAL A 11 9.96 40.77 21.44
N CYS A 12 10.77 39.71 21.42
CA CYS A 12 10.89 38.88 20.23
C CYS A 12 9.51 38.26 19.99
N ASN A 13 8.73 38.89 19.09
CA ASN A 13 7.62 38.24 18.41
C ASN A 13 8.22 37.11 17.56
N VAL A 14 8.52 35.99 18.21
CA VAL A 14 8.68 34.72 17.51
C VAL A 14 7.26 34.34 17.10
N SER A 15 6.88 34.75 15.90
CA SER A 15 5.73 34.20 15.22
C SER A 15 5.99 32.70 15.09
N VAL A 16 5.51 31.92 16.07
CA VAL A 16 5.37 30.48 15.92
C VAL A 16 4.37 30.31 14.80
N SER A 17 4.87 30.24 13.56
CA SER A 17 4.12 29.66 12.47
C SER A 17 3.80 28.25 12.93
N ALA A 18 2.61 28.07 13.50
CA ALA A 18 2.01 26.78 13.67
C ALA A 18 1.89 26.21 12.25
N ALA A 19 2.93 25.51 11.81
CA ALA A 19 2.83 24.58 10.71
C ALA A 19 1.67 23.67 11.10
N ASN A 20 0.59 23.76 10.32
CA ASN A 20 -0.59 22.93 10.44
C ASN A 20 -0.15 21.50 10.10
N ASN A 21 0.58 20.86 11.02
CA ASN A 21 0.91 19.46 10.99
C ASN A 21 -0.39 18.73 11.31
N GLU A 22 -1.26 18.61 10.32
CA GLU A 22 -2.35 17.65 10.34
C GLU A 22 -1.74 16.33 10.77
N LEU A 23 -2.11 15.85 11.96
CA LEU A 23 -1.64 14.57 12.48
C LEU A 23 -1.93 13.51 11.42
N GLN A 24 -0.88 13.00 10.77
CA GLN A 24 -0.99 11.89 9.84
C GLN A 24 -1.52 10.70 10.64
N THR A 25 -2.82 10.45 10.50
CA THR A 25 -3.47 9.35 11.21
C THR A 25 -3.21 8.10 10.40
N VAL A 26 -2.17 7.35 10.76
CA VAL A 26 -1.91 6.04 10.16
C VAL A 26 -3.05 5.12 10.54
N LYS A 27 -3.81 4.66 9.55
CA LYS A 27 -4.85 3.66 9.77
C LYS A 27 -4.23 2.28 9.57
N PHE A 28 -4.17 1.52 10.65
CA PHE A 28 -3.82 0.11 10.59
C PHE A 28 -5.03 -0.70 10.14
N SER A 29 -4.81 -1.60 9.19
CA SER A 29 -5.80 -2.58 8.76
C SER A 29 -5.30 -3.99 9.04
N MET A 30 -6.21 -4.85 9.50
CA MET A 30 -5.94 -6.26 9.67
C MET A 30 -6.46 -7.03 8.45
N PRO A 31 -5.77 -8.11 8.03
CA PRO A 31 -6.24 -8.96 6.95
C PRO A 31 -7.59 -9.58 7.29
N ARG A 32 -8.57 -9.44 6.39
CA ARG A 32 -9.89 -10.08 6.53
C ARG A 32 -9.94 -11.51 5.97
N LEU A 33 -8.97 -11.87 5.15
CA LEU A 33 -8.84 -13.16 4.49
C LEU A 33 -7.50 -13.79 4.90
N SER A 34 -7.39 -15.11 4.86
CA SER A 34 -6.10 -15.78 5.03
C SER A 34 -5.29 -15.71 3.72
N PRO A 35 -3.95 -15.82 3.77
CA PRO A 35 -3.12 -15.87 2.57
C PRO A 35 -3.56 -16.95 1.57
N GLU A 36 -3.90 -18.14 2.04
CA GLU A 36 -4.32 -19.28 1.20
C GLU A 36 -5.63 -18.96 0.47
N ARG A 37 -6.57 -18.32 1.17
CA ARG A 37 -7.84 -17.91 0.57
C ARG A 37 -7.64 -16.84 -0.50
N VAL A 38 -6.71 -15.92 -0.28
CA VAL A 38 -6.37 -14.87 -1.25
C VAL A 38 -5.75 -15.48 -2.51
N VAL A 39 -4.86 -16.48 -2.36
CA VAL A 39 -4.28 -17.21 -3.50
C VAL A 39 -5.36 -17.93 -4.29
N GLU A 40 -6.20 -18.74 -3.65
CA GLU A 40 -7.28 -19.50 -4.32
C GLU A 40 -8.19 -18.58 -5.14
N LEU A 41 -8.58 -17.44 -4.55
CA LEU A 41 -9.41 -16.46 -5.22
C LEU A 41 -8.70 -15.80 -6.41
N THR A 42 -7.39 -15.53 -6.26
CA THR A 42 -6.56 -14.95 -7.32
C THR A 42 -6.38 -15.92 -8.47
N GLU A 43 -6.09 -17.20 -8.21
CA GLU A 43 -5.99 -18.23 -9.23
C GLU A 43 -7.29 -18.36 -10.03
N LYS A 44 -8.43 -18.36 -9.33
CA LYS A 44 -9.75 -18.40 -9.95
C LYS A 44 -10.01 -17.17 -10.83
N TYR A 45 -9.63 -15.99 -10.38
CA TYR A 45 -9.72 -14.75 -11.15
C TYR A 45 -8.86 -14.80 -12.42
N LEU A 46 -7.59 -15.18 -12.28
CA LEU A 46 -6.65 -15.29 -13.40
C LEU A 46 -7.14 -16.30 -14.45
N HIS A 47 -7.64 -17.45 -14.01
CA HIS A 47 -8.18 -18.46 -14.91
C HIS A 47 -9.48 -18.03 -15.60
N LYS A 48 -10.46 -17.51 -14.85
CA LYS A 48 -11.80 -17.22 -15.39
C LYS A 48 -11.89 -15.88 -16.13
N GLU A 49 -11.29 -14.83 -15.57
CA GLU A 49 -11.45 -13.47 -16.09
C GLU A 49 -10.31 -13.06 -17.01
N LYS A 50 -9.07 -13.49 -16.72
CA LYS A 50 -7.90 -13.16 -17.54
C LYS A 50 -7.50 -14.25 -18.52
N ARG A 51 -8.10 -15.45 -18.40
CA ARG A 51 -7.79 -16.63 -19.23
C ARG A 51 -6.29 -17.00 -19.19
N ILE A 52 -5.64 -16.78 -18.06
CA ILE A 52 -4.23 -17.14 -17.84
C ILE A 52 -4.17 -18.56 -17.30
N ASP A 53 -3.40 -19.42 -17.97
CA ASP A 53 -3.09 -20.78 -17.48
C ASP A 53 -1.84 -20.73 -16.58
N LEU A 54 -2.04 -20.97 -15.29
CA LEU A 54 -0.99 -20.92 -14.28
C LEU A 54 -0.06 -22.15 -14.30
N LYS A 55 -0.23 -23.12 -15.21
CA LYS A 55 0.68 -24.28 -15.32
C LYS A 55 2.15 -23.91 -15.49
N ASN A 56 2.42 -22.80 -16.18
CA ASN A 56 3.79 -22.31 -16.43
C ASN A 56 4.29 -21.35 -15.35
N TYR A 57 3.53 -21.17 -14.29
CA TYR A 57 3.83 -20.23 -13.22
C TYR A 57 4.06 -20.99 -11.92
N LYS A 58 4.73 -20.33 -10.98
CA LYS A 58 4.80 -20.71 -9.57
C LYS A 58 4.37 -19.51 -8.74
N LEU A 59 3.80 -19.75 -7.58
CA LEU A 59 3.58 -18.69 -6.62
C LEU A 59 4.95 -18.14 -6.18
N GLY A 60 5.18 -16.85 -6.41
CA GLY A 60 6.40 -16.15 -6.01
C GLY A 60 6.26 -15.54 -4.63
N ARG A 61 5.27 -14.64 -4.48
CA ARG A 61 5.11 -13.83 -3.27
C ARG A 61 3.65 -13.53 -2.95
N ILE A 62 3.37 -13.40 -1.65
CA ILE A 62 2.09 -12.92 -1.12
C ILE A 62 2.40 -11.92 -0.01
N ASP A 63 1.96 -10.67 -0.18
CA ASP A 63 2.18 -9.60 0.79
C ASP A 63 0.84 -8.97 1.20
N PHE A 64 0.75 -8.52 2.45
CA PHE A 64 -0.35 -7.69 2.93
C PHE A 64 0.14 -6.30 3.37
N THR A 65 -0.56 -5.26 2.92
CA THR A 65 -0.31 -3.87 3.27
C THR A 65 -1.14 -3.49 4.50
N TYR A 66 -0.47 -3.37 5.65
CA TYR A 66 -1.12 -3.09 6.93
C TYR A 66 -1.45 -1.61 7.17
N TYR A 67 -0.88 -0.68 6.39
CA TYR A 67 -1.04 0.75 6.59
C TYR A 67 -1.50 1.43 5.30
N SER A 68 -2.50 2.31 5.40
CA SER A 68 -2.82 3.26 4.33
C SER A 68 -2.63 4.68 4.84
N SER A 69 -2.01 5.51 3.99
CA SER A 69 -1.87 6.95 4.23
C SER A 69 -3.05 7.64 3.56
N SER A 70 -3.80 8.44 4.31
CA SER A 70 -4.98 9.17 3.82
C SER A 70 -4.70 10.20 2.73
N ASN A 71 -3.44 10.39 2.34
CA ASN A 71 -2.99 11.34 1.32
C ASN A 71 -2.70 10.67 -0.05
N GLY A 72 -3.02 9.39 -0.22
CA GLY A 72 -2.90 8.68 -1.49
C GLY A 72 -4.10 8.92 -2.43
N PRO A 73 -3.97 8.64 -3.74
CA PRO A 73 -5.13 8.58 -4.62
C PRO A 73 -6.12 7.53 -4.08
N LYS A 74 -7.37 7.94 -3.84
CA LYS A 74 -8.47 7.21 -3.15
C LYS A 74 -8.74 5.75 -3.59
N ASN A 75 -8.06 5.28 -4.65
CA ASN A 75 -8.22 3.96 -5.23
C ASN A 75 -7.08 2.98 -4.87
N ILE A 76 -5.91 3.45 -4.43
CA ILE A 76 -4.80 2.59 -4.00
C ILE A 76 -5.02 2.09 -2.57
N ASP A 77 -5.70 2.88 -1.74
CA ASP A 77 -5.94 2.61 -0.31
C ASP A 77 -6.82 1.37 -0.01
N LYS A 78 -7.29 0.68 -1.05
CA LYS A 78 -8.12 -0.52 -0.91
C LYS A 78 -7.38 -1.82 -1.19
N ILE A 79 -6.25 -1.79 -1.88
CA ILE A 79 -5.47 -3.01 -2.15
C ILE A 79 -4.79 -3.39 -0.85
N GLY A 80 -5.31 -4.45 -0.22
CA GLY A 80 -4.73 -4.98 1.01
C GLY A 80 -3.70 -6.04 0.72
N TRP A 81 -3.90 -6.83 -0.33
CA TRP A 81 -3.03 -7.94 -0.66
C TRP A 81 -2.37 -7.75 -2.03
N THR A 82 -1.17 -8.26 -2.16
CA THR A 82 -0.46 -8.40 -3.43
C THR A 82 -0.08 -9.86 -3.60
N VAL A 83 -0.44 -10.46 -4.73
CA VAL A 83 -0.09 -11.84 -5.08
C VAL A 83 0.70 -11.83 -6.39
N GLU A 84 1.87 -12.44 -6.34
CA GLU A 84 2.81 -12.52 -7.46
C GLU A 84 2.98 -13.97 -7.90
N PHE A 85 2.79 -14.21 -9.20
CA PHE A 85 3.07 -15.47 -9.86
C PHE A 85 4.25 -15.27 -10.80
N GLU A 86 5.34 -15.97 -10.51
CA GLU A 86 6.55 -15.93 -11.31
C GLU A 86 6.50 -17.01 -12.39
N CYS A 87 7.09 -16.74 -13.55
CA CYS A 87 7.24 -17.78 -14.55
C CYS A 87 8.25 -18.86 -14.12
N LYS A 88 7.94 -20.12 -14.47
CA LYS A 88 8.89 -21.22 -14.27
C LYS A 88 10.15 -20.97 -15.10
N PRO A 89 11.35 -21.37 -14.62
CA PRO A 89 12.63 -21.06 -15.26
C PRO A 89 12.69 -21.44 -16.75
N GLU A 90 12.05 -22.55 -17.13
CA GLU A 90 12.01 -23.08 -18.50
C GLU A 90 11.24 -22.17 -19.49
N LYS A 91 10.46 -21.21 -18.98
CA LYS A 91 9.63 -20.28 -19.75
C LYS A 91 9.84 -18.82 -19.34
N ALA A 92 10.82 -18.53 -18.49
CA ALA A 92 11.08 -17.18 -18.01
C ALA A 92 11.55 -16.29 -19.16
N VAL A 93 10.73 -15.30 -19.50
CA VAL A 93 11.09 -14.16 -20.35
C VAL A 93 10.89 -12.88 -19.52
N PRO A 94 11.61 -11.79 -19.80
CA PRO A 94 11.37 -10.52 -19.12
C PRO A 94 9.89 -10.10 -19.23
N GLY A 95 9.27 -9.72 -18.12
CA GLY A 95 7.85 -9.34 -18.08
C GLY A 95 6.86 -10.51 -18.13
N CYS A 96 7.33 -11.74 -17.86
CA CYS A 96 6.45 -12.92 -17.81
C CYS A 96 5.64 -12.99 -16.51
N ASP A 97 6.07 -12.30 -15.46
CA ASP A 97 5.46 -12.39 -14.14
C ASP A 97 4.09 -11.70 -14.11
N VAL A 98 3.22 -12.24 -13.26
CA VAL A 98 1.85 -11.79 -13.09
C VAL A 98 1.66 -11.30 -11.67
N LEU A 99 1.30 -10.02 -11.53
CA LEU A 99 0.97 -9.44 -10.24
C LEU A 99 -0.53 -9.11 -10.17
N VAL A 100 -1.15 -9.48 -9.05
CA VAL A 100 -2.56 -9.17 -8.77
C VAL A 100 -2.68 -8.49 -7.42
N GLY A 101 -3.25 -7.29 -7.42
CA GLY A 101 -3.70 -6.61 -6.21
C GLY A 101 -5.10 -7.08 -5.83
N VAL A 102 -5.31 -7.45 -4.56
CA VAL A 102 -6.61 -7.88 -4.04
C VAL A 102 -7.04 -6.98 -2.89
N SER A 103 -8.27 -6.47 -2.96
CA SER A 103 -8.76 -5.56 -1.91
C SER A 103 -9.05 -6.27 -0.59
N ASN A 104 -8.88 -5.58 0.54
CA ASN A 104 -9.16 -6.12 1.88
C ASN A 104 -10.66 -6.01 2.25
N ASP A 105 -11.55 -6.38 1.33
CA ASP A 105 -13.00 -6.35 1.51
C ASP A 105 -13.57 -7.76 1.71
N ILE A 106 -14.78 -7.87 2.27
CA ILE A 106 -15.51 -9.16 2.36
C ILE A 106 -15.74 -9.75 0.96
N ASN A 107 -16.02 -8.88 -0.01
CA ASN A 107 -16.10 -9.21 -1.42
C ASN A 107 -14.90 -8.55 -2.13
N PRO A 108 -13.75 -9.24 -2.20
CA PRO A 108 -12.52 -8.65 -2.68
C PRO A 108 -12.62 -8.26 -4.16
N LYS A 109 -12.01 -7.13 -4.50
CA LYS A 109 -11.82 -6.66 -5.88
C LYS A 109 -10.40 -6.96 -6.33
N PHE A 110 -10.25 -7.28 -7.61
CA PHE A 110 -8.98 -7.68 -8.20
C PHE A 110 -8.48 -6.61 -9.17
N THR A 111 -7.20 -6.28 -9.08
CA THR A 111 -6.49 -5.40 -10.00
C THR A 111 -5.33 -6.19 -10.60
N PHE A 112 -5.35 -6.35 -11.92
CA PHE A 112 -4.34 -7.11 -12.65
C PHE A 112 -3.26 -6.18 -13.21
N TYR A 113 -1.99 -6.52 -12.97
CA TYR A 113 -0.83 -5.79 -13.46
C TYR A 113 -0.01 -6.74 -14.36
N PRO A 114 -0.17 -6.66 -15.69
CA PRO A 114 0.61 -7.47 -16.61
C PRO A 114 2.06 -6.98 -16.69
N GLY A 115 3.03 -7.91 -16.62
CA GLY A 115 4.41 -7.69 -17.06
C GLY A 115 5.17 -6.61 -16.29
N MET A 116 5.31 -6.79 -14.97
CA MET A 116 6.40 -6.13 -14.24
C MET A 116 7.75 -6.75 -14.61
#